data_AF-A0A956SIP0-F1
#
_entry.id   AF-A0A956SIP0-F1
#
_cell.length_a   1.000
_cell.length_b   1.000
_cell.length_c   1.000
_cell.angle_alpha   90.00
_cell.angle_beta   90.00
_cell.angle_gamma   90.00
#
_symmetry.space_group_name_H-M   'P 1'
#
loop_
_entity.id
_entity.type
_entity.pdbx_description
1 polymer ?
#
loop_
_entity_poly.entity_id
_entity_poly.type
_entity_poly.pdbx_seq_one_letter_code
_entity_poly.pdbx_strand_id
1 'polypeptide(L)'
;MTTHLVIDEQQQFTTLTLVAAADGGVQGVRGIVGAGQSRPPILDALRQAVVLSADGDEGRVHPLDDADVAPFVREVLLSDDRAWPVAVLAPLEHGGYLLPPEQLADELFGLAPVHAIVRHSGTFRLTDAVGDRRLSAYWGALRIYRPEFSCADRSDDHWLLMRDRLEDPLERAILVGSVAQATRHRVLPVEGVAARRAAMASPAPEPADRPAPEPAEVEAMGVAASPNVGPAPVSLAGLEALAELPAAMSQLAAQLHDLTGAVGHLVTVNAQLSDEVARLRTATAIRATSAQAVERRLERIEAAVRHEPTDGEGASGTPEPEALEPEIDGEELPTLLDAVRQAASEYSDALLILDSAEASAADSPFEDVDRAAVVLQAMAYVSRRRQEGGLGTGLRAAFQELGIDYRGQIAKTTSQKLRQQYDFVGPDGVDHTCHEHIAIGSTYDPRYCLRIYFTSRAPSEPRFVVGHVGRHLTVMTST
;
A
#
# COMPACT_ATOMS: atom_id res chain seq x y z
N MET A 1 -11.01 -18.28 30.64
CA MET A 1 -10.04 -17.30 30.11
C MET A 1 -10.83 -16.37 29.21
N THR A 2 -11.10 -15.16 29.66
CA THR A 2 -11.94 -14.22 28.91
C THR A 2 -11.10 -13.01 28.57
N THR A 3 -10.75 -12.89 27.28
CA THR A 3 -10.11 -11.68 26.76
C THR A 3 -11.22 -10.72 26.39
N HIS A 4 -11.37 -9.63 27.13
CA HIS A 4 -12.28 -8.55 26.74
C HIS A 4 -11.50 -7.57 25.86
N LEU A 5 -11.90 -7.45 24.61
CA LEU A 5 -11.44 -6.40 23.72
C LEU A 5 -12.55 -5.35 23.65
N VAL A 6 -12.30 -4.15 24.18
CA VAL A 6 -13.18 -3.00 24.02
C VAL A 6 -12.53 -2.06 23.02
N ILE A 7 -13.18 -1.88 21.88
CA ILE A 7 -12.78 -0.92 20.85
C ILE A 7 -13.75 0.25 20.95
N ASP A 8 -13.23 1.44 21.27
CA ASP A 8 -13.98 2.69 21.25
C ASP A 8 -13.40 3.59 20.15
N GLU A 9 -14.18 3.78 19.10
CA GLU A 9 -13.79 4.53 17.91
C GLU A 9 -14.33 5.96 18.01
N GLN A 10 -13.43 6.93 18.16
CA GLN A 10 -13.75 8.35 18.08
C GLN A 10 -13.11 8.92 16.81
N GLN A 11 -13.70 10.00 16.26
CA GLN A 11 -13.40 10.52 14.91
C GLN A 11 -11.92 10.75 14.57
N GLN A 12 -11.01 10.80 15.55
CA GLN A 12 -9.56 10.97 15.35
C GLN A 12 -8.69 9.86 15.95
N PHE A 13 -9.25 8.94 16.74
CA PHE A 13 -8.48 7.91 17.47
C PHE A 13 -9.32 6.65 17.69
N THR A 14 -8.69 5.48 17.55
CA THR A 14 -9.26 4.20 18.01
C THR A 14 -8.65 3.86 19.36
N THR A 15 -9.46 3.84 20.42
CA THR A 15 -9.01 3.37 21.73
C THR A 15 -9.24 1.87 21.80
N LEU A 16 -8.15 1.11 21.93
CA LEU A 16 -8.18 -0.34 22.10
C LEU A 16 -7.84 -0.69 23.54
N THR A 17 -8.82 -1.22 24.28
CA THR A 17 -8.62 -1.75 25.63
C THR A 17 -8.67 -3.27 25.58
N LEU A 18 -7.53 -3.92 25.80
CA LEU A 18 -7.45 -5.38 25.96
C LEU A 18 -7.36 -5.71 27.45
N VAL A 19 -8.35 -6.41 27.97
CA VAL A 19 -8.32 -7.00 29.32
C VAL A 19 -8.17 -8.51 29.15
N ALA A 20 -6.94 -9.01 29.24
CA ALA A 20 -6.65 -10.43 29.23
C ALA A 20 -6.75 -10.99 30.65
N ALA A 21 -7.93 -11.51 31.02
CA ALA A 21 -8.09 -12.24 32.28
C ALA A 21 -7.70 -13.72 32.08
N ALA A 22 -6.40 -14.01 32.28
CA ALA A 22 -5.97 -15.33 32.71
C ALA A 22 -6.03 -15.38 34.25
N ASP A 23 -6.26 -16.56 34.84
CA ASP A 23 -6.32 -16.70 36.30
C ASP A 23 -5.03 -16.16 36.96
N GLY A 24 -5.17 -15.03 37.66
CA GLY A 24 -4.11 -14.21 38.27
C GLY A 24 -3.36 -13.29 37.28
N GLY A 25 -4.14 -12.55 36.50
CA GLY A 25 -3.77 -11.88 35.25
C GLY A 25 -2.83 -10.67 35.31
N VAL A 26 -2.24 -10.41 34.14
CA VAL A 26 -1.58 -9.14 33.79
C VAL A 26 -2.61 -8.03 33.98
N GLN A 27 -2.26 -6.96 34.71
CA GLN A 27 -3.16 -5.81 34.83
C GLN A 27 -3.50 -5.29 33.42
N GLY A 28 -4.78 -5.03 33.17
CA GLY A 28 -5.24 -4.49 31.89
C GLY A 28 -4.48 -3.20 31.57
N VAL A 29 -3.73 -3.22 30.47
CA VAL A 29 -2.96 -2.06 30.02
C VAL A 29 -3.88 -1.18 29.17
N ARG A 30 -4.00 0.10 29.50
CA ARG A 30 -4.69 1.07 28.66
C ARG A 30 -3.68 1.73 27.74
N GLY A 31 -3.97 1.76 26.44
CA GLY A 31 -3.16 2.46 25.45
C GLY A 31 -4.03 3.20 24.45
N ILE A 32 -3.59 4.39 24.03
CA ILE A 32 -4.18 5.13 22.92
C ILE A 32 -3.47 4.65 21.65
N VAL A 33 -4.23 4.32 20.59
CA VAL A 33 -3.66 4.07 19.26
C VAL A 33 -3.92 5.30 18.40
N GLY A 34 -2.87 6.08 18.16
CA GLY A 34 -2.92 7.22 17.25
C GLY A 34 -3.08 6.78 15.79
N ALA A 35 -3.77 7.58 14.96
CA ALA A 35 -3.69 7.42 13.51
C ALA A 35 -2.21 7.52 13.07
N GLY A 36 -1.67 6.45 12.50
CA GLY A 36 -0.26 6.35 12.11
C GLY A 36 0.69 5.72 13.15
N GLN A 37 0.21 5.34 14.34
CA GLN A 37 0.96 4.42 15.21
C GLN A 37 0.81 3.00 14.66
N SER A 38 1.89 2.45 14.13
CA SER A 38 1.98 1.08 13.62
C SER A 38 1.72 0.00 14.69
N ARG A 39 1.78 0.36 15.99
CA ARG A 39 1.65 -0.58 17.10
C ARG A 39 0.94 0.02 18.32
N PRO A 40 -0.06 -0.67 18.89
CA PRO A 40 -0.60 -0.35 20.21
C PRO A 40 0.49 -0.50 21.30
N PRO A 41 0.70 0.48 22.20
CA PRO A 41 1.71 0.42 23.26
C PRO A 41 1.57 -0.79 24.21
N ILE A 42 0.36 -1.36 24.28
CA ILE A 42 0.08 -2.59 25.04
C ILE A 42 0.88 -3.79 24.55
N LEU A 43 1.23 -3.87 23.27
CA LEU A 43 1.99 -4.99 22.74
C LEU A 43 3.44 -4.98 23.25
N ASP A 44 4.02 -3.82 23.57
CA ASP A 44 5.33 -3.74 24.22
C ASP A 44 5.29 -4.24 25.66
N ALA A 45 4.23 -3.89 26.40
CA ALA A 45 4.02 -4.41 27.76
C ALA A 45 3.81 -5.93 27.76
N LEU A 46 3.06 -6.45 26.79
CA LEU A 46 2.87 -7.89 26.61
C LEU A 46 4.19 -8.59 26.26
N ARG A 47 4.98 -8.05 25.32
CA ARG A 47 6.30 -8.58 24.96
C ARG A 47 7.24 -8.73 26.14
N GLN A 48 7.25 -7.75 27.03
CA GLN A 48 8.08 -7.81 28.23
C GLN A 48 7.59 -8.86 29.23
N ALA A 49 6.32 -9.26 29.15
CA ALA A 49 5.67 -10.15 30.12
C ALA A 49 5.55 -11.61 29.63
N VAL A 50 5.52 -11.86 28.31
CA VAL A 50 5.30 -13.20 27.73
C VAL A 50 6.33 -13.55 26.65
N VAL A 51 6.65 -14.84 26.55
CA VAL A 51 7.35 -15.39 25.39
C VAL A 51 6.31 -16.07 24.51
N LEU A 52 6.24 -15.65 23.25
CA LEU A 52 5.38 -16.27 22.25
C LEU A 52 6.19 -17.34 21.53
N SER A 53 5.62 -18.54 21.44
CA SER A 53 6.24 -19.66 20.74
C SER A 53 5.41 -20.04 19.51
N ALA A 54 6.07 -20.28 18.38
CA ALA A 54 5.47 -20.72 17.13
C ALA A 54 6.27 -21.90 16.58
N ASP A 55 5.66 -23.09 16.43
CA ASP A 55 6.37 -24.33 16.06
C ASP A 55 7.59 -24.66 16.93
N GLY A 56 7.55 -24.28 18.22
CA GLY A 56 8.67 -24.45 19.17
C GLY A 56 9.73 -23.35 19.09
N ASP A 57 9.55 -22.36 18.22
CA ASP A 57 10.41 -21.19 18.09
C ASP A 57 9.96 -20.05 19.00
N GLU A 58 10.83 -19.59 19.90
CA GLU A 58 10.55 -18.50 20.86
C GLU A 58 10.55 -17.09 20.22
N GLY A 59 10.44 -16.98 18.89
CA GLY A 59 10.42 -15.71 18.16
C GLY A 59 11.76 -14.99 18.16
N ARG A 60 12.86 -15.73 18.31
CA ARG A 60 14.22 -15.17 18.26
C ARG A 60 14.67 -14.97 16.81
N VAL A 61 15.66 -14.10 16.62
CA VAL A 61 16.32 -13.97 15.32
C VAL A 61 17.29 -15.13 15.14
N HIS A 62 17.18 -15.81 14.01
CA HIS A 62 18.07 -16.89 13.59
C HIS A 62 19.02 -16.38 12.52
N PRO A 63 20.32 -16.23 12.81
CA PRO A 63 21.29 -15.91 11.76
C PRO A 63 21.40 -17.09 10.78
N LEU A 64 21.38 -16.78 9.48
CA LEU A 64 21.46 -17.77 8.42
C LEU A 64 22.73 -17.53 7.59
N ASP A 65 23.77 -18.31 7.88
CA ASP A 65 25.02 -18.33 7.11
C ASP A 65 24.86 -19.15 5.82
N ASP A 66 25.74 -18.93 4.84
CA ASP A 66 25.69 -19.57 3.51
C ASP A 66 25.59 -21.10 3.56
N ALA A 67 26.21 -21.74 4.57
CA ALA A 67 26.19 -23.19 4.74
C ALA A 67 24.84 -23.72 5.23
N ASP A 68 24.10 -22.88 5.97
CA ASP A 68 22.86 -23.25 6.65
C ASP A 68 21.62 -22.97 5.78
N VAL A 69 21.76 -22.20 4.69
CA VAL A 69 20.66 -21.87 3.79
C VAL A 69 19.98 -23.11 3.20
N ALA A 70 20.74 -24.09 2.71
CA ALA A 70 20.16 -25.29 2.10
C ALA A 70 19.47 -26.21 3.13
N PRO A 71 20.07 -26.50 4.30
CA PRO A 71 19.36 -27.12 5.42
C PRO A 71 18.09 -26.37 5.81
N PHE A 72 18.16 -25.05 5.99
CA PHE A 72 17.00 -24.21 6.32
C PHE A 72 15.85 -24.36 5.33
N VAL A 73 16.11 -24.32 4.02
CA VAL A 73 15.04 -24.48 3.02
C VAL A 73 14.39 -25.86 3.17
N ARG A 74 15.16 -26.94 3.32
CA ARG A 74 14.61 -28.31 3.40
C ARG A 74 13.91 -28.61 4.72
N GLU A 75 14.50 -28.18 5.83
CA GLU A 75 14.12 -28.61 7.19
C GLU A 75 13.17 -27.61 7.86
N VAL A 76 13.14 -26.35 7.41
CA VAL A 76 12.26 -25.32 7.95
C VAL A 76 11.22 -24.90 6.92
N LEU A 77 11.62 -24.38 5.75
CA LEU A 77 10.65 -23.84 4.79
C LEU A 77 9.77 -24.93 4.16
N LEU A 78 10.35 -26.07 3.77
CA LEU A 78 9.64 -27.19 3.15
C LEU A 78 9.17 -28.24 4.16
N SER A 79 9.24 -27.94 5.46
CA SER A 79 8.73 -28.86 6.48
C SER A 79 7.22 -28.94 6.43
N ASP A 80 6.69 -30.17 6.34
CA ASP A 80 5.25 -30.46 6.40
C ASP A 80 4.66 -30.18 7.80
N ASP A 81 5.50 -30.18 8.84
CA ASP A 81 5.10 -29.91 10.23
C ASP A 81 5.02 -28.40 10.52
N ARG A 82 5.44 -27.55 9.58
CA ARG A 82 5.46 -26.09 9.78
C ARG A 82 4.05 -25.53 9.71
N ALA A 83 3.53 -25.12 10.86
CA ALA A 83 2.23 -24.49 10.99
C ALA A 83 2.30 -22.97 11.01
N TRP A 84 3.47 -22.34 11.12
CA TRP A 84 3.61 -20.87 11.16
C TRP A 84 4.38 -20.29 9.96
N PRO A 85 4.06 -19.05 9.54
CA PRO A 85 4.85 -18.35 8.54
C PRO A 85 6.29 -18.16 9.02
N VAL A 86 7.24 -18.10 8.09
CA VAL A 86 8.66 -17.84 8.38
C VAL A 86 9.12 -16.61 7.62
N ALA A 87 9.73 -15.67 8.34
CA ALA A 87 10.29 -14.45 7.78
C ALA A 87 11.77 -14.65 7.44
N VAL A 88 12.19 -14.24 6.26
CA VAL A 88 13.59 -14.21 5.82
C VAL A 88 13.97 -12.77 5.47
N LEU A 89 14.96 -12.24 6.19
CA LEU A 89 15.49 -10.89 5.98
C LEU A 89 16.82 -10.96 5.24
N ALA A 90 16.88 -10.36 4.05
CA ALA A 90 18.12 -10.27 3.28
C ALA A 90 18.98 -9.08 3.75
N PRO A 91 20.31 -9.20 3.72
CA PRO A 91 21.20 -8.09 3.99
C PRO A 91 21.31 -7.17 2.77
N LEU A 92 21.82 -5.96 2.99
CA LEU A 92 22.23 -5.05 1.93
C LEU A 92 23.50 -5.57 1.22
N GLU A 93 23.78 -5.08 0.01
CA GLU A 93 24.94 -5.51 -0.80
C GLU A 93 26.28 -5.31 -0.08
N HIS A 94 26.40 -4.26 0.75
CA HIS A 94 27.59 -3.93 1.52
C HIS A 94 27.61 -4.57 2.92
N GLY A 95 26.67 -5.47 3.21
CA GLY A 95 26.44 -6.04 4.53
C GLY A 95 25.52 -5.19 5.40
N GLY A 96 25.12 -5.75 6.54
CA GLY A 96 24.12 -5.15 7.43
C GLY A 96 22.70 -5.23 6.87
N TYR A 97 21.76 -4.61 7.59
CA TYR A 97 20.34 -4.66 7.29
C TYR A 97 19.76 -3.25 7.29
N LEU A 98 18.72 -3.03 6.49
CA LEU A 98 17.97 -1.78 6.51
C LEU A 98 17.30 -1.56 7.89
N LEU A 99 16.78 -2.64 8.45
CA LEU A 99 16.16 -2.69 9.77
C LEU A 99 16.93 -3.72 10.61
N PRO A 100 17.30 -3.43 11.87
CA PRO A 100 17.89 -4.43 12.76
C PRO A 100 16.98 -5.68 12.81
N PRO A 101 17.52 -6.90 12.61
CA PRO A 101 16.72 -8.11 12.64
C PRO A 101 15.90 -8.28 13.93
N GLU A 102 16.45 -7.84 15.06
CA GLU A 102 15.81 -7.89 16.38
C GLU A 102 14.60 -6.96 16.43
N GLN A 103 14.72 -5.76 15.84
CA GLN A 103 13.59 -4.84 15.71
C GLN A 103 12.49 -5.44 14.82
N LEU A 104 12.85 -6.15 13.74
CA LEU A 104 11.86 -6.83 12.90
C LEU A 104 11.15 -7.97 13.65
N ALA A 105 11.89 -8.79 14.39
CA ALA A 105 11.32 -9.85 15.21
C ALA A 105 10.36 -9.28 16.27
N ASP A 106 10.72 -8.14 16.87
CA ASP A 106 9.87 -7.42 17.80
C ASP A 106 8.57 -6.92 17.15
N GLU A 107 8.64 -6.42 15.91
CA GLU A 107 7.49 -5.96 15.13
C GLU A 107 6.57 -7.12 14.73
N LEU A 108 7.13 -8.27 14.33
CA LEU A 108 6.36 -9.47 13.99
C LEU A 108 5.77 -10.18 15.21
N PHE A 109 6.34 -9.97 16.39
CA PHE A 109 5.78 -10.40 17.67
C PHE A 109 5.37 -11.89 17.69
N GLY A 110 6.26 -12.77 17.22
CA GLY A 110 6.03 -14.22 17.19
C GLY A 110 5.09 -14.71 16.08
N LEU A 111 4.53 -13.82 15.25
CA LEU A 111 3.68 -14.22 14.11
C LEU A 111 4.47 -14.91 12.99
N ALA A 112 5.78 -14.66 12.92
CA ALA A 112 6.70 -15.33 12.02
C ALA A 112 8.13 -15.28 12.59
N PRO A 113 8.80 -16.43 12.81
CA PRO A 113 10.20 -16.45 13.19
C PRO A 113 11.10 -15.81 12.13
N VAL A 114 12.06 -14.99 12.55
CA VAL A 114 12.91 -14.20 11.65
C VAL A 114 14.24 -14.90 11.43
N HIS A 115 14.53 -15.26 10.18
CA HIS A 115 15.80 -15.79 9.72
C HIS A 115 16.55 -14.70 8.94
N ALA A 116 17.66 -14.22 9.48
CA ALA A 116 18.42 -13.11 8.91
C ALA A 116 19.65 -13.64 8.16
N ILE A 117 19.68 -13.48 6.83
CA ILE A 117 20.82 -13.91 6.02
C ILE A 117 22.03 -13.05 6.37
N VAL A 118 23.11 -13.68 6.84
CA VAL A 118 24.27 -12.96 7.39
C VAL A 118 25.07 -12.24 6.30
N ARG A 119 25.20 -12.84 5.11
CA ARG A 119 26.02 -12.34 4.00
C ARG A 119 25.21 -12.23 2.72
N HIS A 120 25.52 -11.23 1.90
CA HIS A 120 24.83 -11.05 0.62
C HIS A 120 24.92 -12.30 -0.28
N SER A 121 26.00 -13.08 -0.19
CA SER A 121 26.16 -14.37 -0.89
C SER A 121 25.06 -15.39 -0.56
N GLY A 122 24.55 -15.39 0.67
CA GLY A 122 23.46 -16.26 1.11
C GLY A 122 22.14 -16.03 0.37
N THR A 123 21.91 -14.84 -0.22
CA THR A 123 20.72 -14.57 -1.04
C THR A 123 20.74 -15.35 -2.37
N PHE A 124 21.92 -15.58 -2.94
CA PHE A 124 22.10 -16.45 -4.11
C PHE A 124 21.93 -17.92 -3.73
N ARG A 125 22.47 -18.34 -2.58
CA ARG A 125 22.25 -19.69 -2.04
C ARG A 125 20.77 -19.98 -1.81
N LEU A 126 20.03 -18.99 -1.30
CA LEU A 126 18.60 -19.11 -1.08
C LEU A 126 17.90 -19.30 -2.42
N THR A 127 18.25 -18.48 -3.42
CA THR A 127 17.73 -18.58 -4.79
C THR A 127 17.99 -19.95 -5.40
N ASP A 128 19.20 -20.48 -5.28
CA ASP A 128 19.56 -21.80 -5.80
C ASP A 128 18.77 -22.91 -5.07
N ALA A 129 18.59 -22.79 -3.76
CA ALA A 129 17.91 -23.79 -2.94
C ALA A 129 16.38 -23.81 -3.16
N VAL A 130 15.74 -22.65 -3.35
CA VAL A 130 14.31 -22.58 -3.67
C VAL A 130 14.02 -22.79 -5.16
N GLY A 131 15.03 -22.68 -6.03
CA GLY A 131 14.92 -22.98 -7.46
C GLY A 131 14.28 -21.88 -8.33
N ASP A 132 13.66 -20.85 -7.74
CA ASP A 132 13.15 -19.68 -8.44
C ASP A 132 13.55 -18.38 -7.71
N ARG A 133 14.24 -17.47 -8.42
CA ARG A 133 14.60 -16.14 -7.90
C ARG A 133 13.41 -15.32 -7.43
N ARG A 134 12.21 -15.56 -7.97
CA ARG A 134 10.99 -14.86 -7.58
C ARG A 134 10.50 -15.28 -6.20
N LEU A 135 10.89 -16.48 -5.74
CA LEU A 135 10.61 -16.99 -4.41
C LEU A 135 11.68 -16.59 -3.38
N SER A 136 12.77 -15.95 -3.80
CA SER A 136 13.89 -15.58 -2.91
C SER A 136 13.70 -14.22 -2.23
N ALA A 137 14.60 -13.91 -1.28
CA ALA A 137 14.77 -12.60 -0.65
C ALA A 137 16.15 -12.04 -0.99
N TYR A 138 16.21 -10.79 -1.47
CA TYR A 138 17.44 -10.17 -1.96
C TYR A 138 17.45 -8.65 -1.73
N TRP A 139 18.64 -8.04 -1.80
CA TRP A 139 18.84 -6.59 -1.75
C TRP A 139 18.17 -5.86 -0.58
N GLY A 140 18.27 -6.41 0.64
CA GLY A 140 17.63 -5.80 1.81
C GLY A 140 16.12 -6.04 1.92
N ALA A 141 15.54 -6.92 1.09
CA ALA A 141 14.13 -7.26 1.17
C ALA A 141 13.81 -8.19 2.36
N LEU A 142 12.56 -8.10 2.80
CA LEU A 142 11.94 -9.03 3.72
C LEU A 142 10.97 -9.92 2.94
N ARG A 143 11.12 -11.24 3.05
CA ARG A 143 10.16 -12.19 2.53
C ARG A 143 9.52 -13.01 3.64
N ILE A 144 8.21 -13.19 3.63
CA ILE A 144 7.51 -14.03 4.59
C ILE A 144 6.88 -15.20 3.83
N TYR A 145 7.46 -16.38 4.00
CA TYR A 145 6.95 -17.63 3.46
C TYR A 145 5.78 -18.09 4.31
N ARG A 146 4.64 -18.30 3.67
CA ARG A 146 3.47 -18.88 4.33
C ARG A 146 3.72 -20.37 4.62
N PRO A 147 2.96 -20.97 5.53
CA PRO A 147 2.92 -22.42 5.70
C PRO A 147 2.55 -23.13 4.40
N GLU A 148 2.86 -24.42 4.33
CA GLU A 148 2.65 -25.25 3.14
C GLU A 148 3.42 -24.74 1.90
N PHE A 149 4.44 -23.92 2.12
CA PHE A 149 5.32 -23.43 1.06
C PHE A 149 5.90 -24.58 0.24
N SER A 150 5.86 -24.42 -1.07
CA SER A 150 6.55 -25.26 -2.03
C SER A 150 7.40 -24.43 -2.99
N CYS A 151 8.49 -25.03 -3.48
CA CYS A 151 9.30 -24.41 -4.55
C CYS A 151 8.53 -24.25 -5.87
N ALA A 152 7.35 -24.86 -6.00
CA ALA A 152 6.45 -24.70 -7.14
C ALA A 152 5.44 -23.53 -6.98
N ASP A 153 5.40 -22.90 -5.79
CA ASP A 153 4.44 -21.85 -5.49
C ASP A 153 4.68 -20.60 -6.34
N ARG A 154 3.62 -19.79 -6.47
CA ARG A 154 3.77 -18.50 -7.12
C ARG A 154 4.36 -17.51 -6.13
N SER A 155 5.16 -16.58 -6.64
CA SER A 155 5.80 -15.60 -5.77
C SER A 155 4.84 -14.65 -5.06
N ASP A 156 3.64 -14.44 -5.60
CA ASP A 156 2.56 -13.63 -5.01
C ASP A 156 1.85 -14.35 -3.85
N ASP A 157 2.01 -15.66 -3.70
CA ASP A 157 1.44 -16.42 -2.59
C ASP A 157 2.19 -16.15 -1.27
N HIS A 158 3.39 -15.57 -1.33
CA HIS A 158 4.20 -15.22 -0.17
C HIS A 158 4.56 -13.75 -0.18
N TRP A 159 4.49 -13.11 0.97
CA TRP A 159 4.68 -11.66 1.04
C TRP A 159 6.14 -11.28 0.82
N LEU A 160 6.37 -10.31 -0.06
CA LEU A 160 7.68 -9.71 -0.30
C LEU A 160 7.59 -8.20 -0.10
N LEU A 161 8.32 -7.70 0.89
CA LEU A 161 8.57 -6.28 1.09
C LEU A 161 9.96 -5.95 0.57
N MET A 162 10.01 -5.27 -0.58
CA MET A 162 11.27 -4.76 -1.12
C MET A 162 11.83 -3.67 -0.21
N ARG A 163 13.16 -3.46 -0.25
CA ARG A 163 13.89 -2.50 0.58
C ARG A 163 13.15 -1.17 0.80
N ASP A 164 12.78 -0.49 -0.27
CA ASP A 164 12.16 0.85 -0.19
C ASP A 164 10.81 0.84 0.55
N ARG A 165 10.08 -0.29 0.46
CA ARG A 165 8.81 -0.48 1.20
C ARG A 165 9.05 -0.99 2.62
N LEU A 166 10.13 -1.74 2.85
CA LEU A 166 10.52 -2.17 4.19
C LEU A 166 10.95 -0.98 5.08
N GLU A 167 11.48 0.08 4.48
CA GLU A 167 11.83 1.32 5.20
C GLU A 167 10.59 2.01 5.80
N ASP A 168 9.47 1.96 5.09
CA ASP A 168 8.22 2.60 5.49
C ASP A 168 7.53 1.85 6.64
N PRO A 169 7.40 2.48 7.84
CA PRO A 169 6.70 1.87 8.98
C PRO A 169 5.24 1.50 8.69
N LEU A 170 4.56 2.21 7.78
CA LEU A 170 3.17 1.92 7.44
C LEU A 170 3.06 0.63 6.62
N GLU A 171 3.94 0.44 5.63
CA GLU A 171 3.99 -0.78 4.82
C GLU A 171 4.35 -2.01 5.67
N ARG A 172 5.26 -1.85 6.64
CA ARG A 172 5.53 -2.90 7.63
C ARG A 172 4.31 -3.21 8.49
N ALA A 173 3.59 -2.19 8.97
CA ALA A 173 2.37 -2.40 9.75
C ALA A 173 1.28 -3.12 8.95
N ILE A 174 1.10 -2.77 7.68
CA ILE A 174 0.18 -3.45 6.75
C ILE A 174 0.58 -4.92 6.58
N LEU A 175 1.87 -5.20 6.41
CA LEU A 175 2.38 -6.56 6.31
C LEU A 175 2.11 -7.35 7.60
N VAL A 176 2.47 -6.81 8.77
CA VAL A 176 2.23 -7.46 10.07
C VAL A 176 0.73 -7.74 10.26
N GLY A 177 -0.14 -6.79 9.92
CA GLY A 177 -1.59 -6.99 9.96
C GLY A 177 -2.07 -8.09 9.02
N SER A 178 -1.49 -8.19 7.83
CA SER A 178 -1.79 -9.25 6.86
C SER A 178 -1.36 -10.63 7.37
N VAL A 179 -0.18 -10.72 7.99
CA VAL A 179 0.32 -11.96 8.61
C VAL A 179 -0.58 -12.36 9.77
N ALA A 180 -0.93 -11.42 10.66
CA ALA A 180 -1.82 -11.65 11.79
C ALA A 180 -3.20 -12.15 11.34
N GLN A 181 -3.75 -11.57 10.26
CA GLN A 181 -5.03 -11.99 9.71
C GLN A 181 -4.95 -13.41 9.13
N ALA A 182 -3.85 -13.75 8.45
CA ALA A 182 -3.65 -15.09 7.89
C ALA A 182 -3.46 -16.16 8.98
N THR A 183 -2.98 -15.78 10.16
CA THR A 183 -2.75 -16.69 11.29
C THR A 183 -3.83 -16.63 12.36
N ARG A 184 -4.89 -15.82 12.18
CA ARG A 184 -5.94 -15.56 13.19
C ARG A 184 -6.64 -16.80 13.78
N HIS A 185 -6.66 -17.91 13.03
CA HIS A 185 -7.28 -19.17 13.46
C HIS A 185 -6.32 -20.09 14.21
N ARG A 186 -5.05 -19.71 14.31
CA ARG A 186 -4.02 -20.48 15.00
C ARG A 186 -3.82 -19.96 16.40
N VAL A 187 -3.66 -20.90 17.33
CA VAL A 187 -3.38 -20.59 18.72
C VAL A 187 -1.88 -20.40 18.87
N LEU A 188 -1.43 -19.19 19.22
CA LEU A 188 -0.07 -18.96 19.69
C LEU A 188 0.02 -19.45 21.14
N PRO A 189 0.77 -20.53 21.44
CA PRO A 189 1.05 -20.88 22.82
C PRO A 189 1.82 -19.73 23.50
N VAL A 190 1.31 -19.31 24.66
CA VAL A 190 1.91 -18.28 25.50
C VAL A 190 2.65 -18.99 26.63
N GLU A 191 3.97 -18.95 26.61
CA GLU A 191 4.82 -19.60 27.61
C GLU A 191 5.48 -18.58 28.55
N GLY A 192 6.00 -19.07 29.69
CA GLY A 192 6.79 -18.25 30.61
C GLY A 192 6.03 -17.47 31.69
N VAL A 193 4.69 -17.37 31.62
CA VAL A 193 3.87 -16.68 32.64
C VAL A 193 4.05 -17.31 34.04
N ALA A 194 4.08 -18.64 34.12
CA ALA A 194 4.25 -19.37 35.38
C ALA A 194 5.69 -19.28 35.94
N ALA A 195 6.71 -19.38 35.08
CA ALA A 195 8.12 -19.29 35.48
C ALA A 195 8.48 -17.89 36.02
N ARG A 196 7.94 -16.84 35.40
CA ARG A 196 8.11 -15.46 35.88
C ARG A 196 7.37 -15.19 37.19
N ARG A 197 6.25 -15.86 37.43
CA ARG A 197 5.53 -15.86 38.72
C ARG A 197 6.41 -16.35 39.86
N ALA A 198 7.19 -17.42 39.61
CA ALA A 198 8.13 -17.95 40.59
C ALA A 198 9.31 -16.99 40.83
N ALA A 199 9.77 -16.26 39.80
CA ALA A 199 10.83 -15.27 39.92
C ALA A 199 10.40 -13.97 40.64
N MET A 200 9.15 -13.53 40.45
CA MET A 200 8.58 -12.35 41.12
C MET A 200 8.12 -12.61 42.55
N ALA A 201 7.94 -13.87 42.95
CA ALA A 201 7.61 -14.26 44.33
C ALA A 201 8.83 -14.27 45.28
N SER A 202 10.00 -13.81 44.83
CA SER A 202 11.14 -13.55 45.71
C SER A 202 10.90 -12.22 46.47
N PRO A 203 11.04 -12.18 47.81
CA PRO A 203 10.57 -11.04 48.59
C PRO A 203 11.45 -9.82 48.36
N ALA A 204 10.85 -8.73 47.87
CA ALA A 204 11.45 -7.41 47.84
C ALA A 204 11.51 -6.82 49.27
N PRO A 205 12.50 -5.99 49.59
CA PRO A 205 12.74 -5.47 50.95
C PRO A 205 11.66 -4.47 51.37
N GLU A 206 11.38 -4.43 52.68
CA GLU A 206 10.35 -3.60 53.31
C GLU A 206 10.45 -2.11 52.93
N PRO A 207 9.30 -1.44 52.69
CA PRO A 207 9.27 -0.01 52.40
C PRO A 207 9.38 0.83 53.68
N ALA A 208 10.32 1.78 53.68
CA ALA A 208 10.43 2.80 54.71
C ALA A 208 9.39 3.92 54.52
N ASP A 209 8.80 4.28 55.66
CA ASP A 209 7.74 5.26 55.91
C ASP A 209 7.98 6.66 55.28
N ARG A 210 6.93 7.22 54.67
CA ARG A 210 6.79 8.68 54.47
C ARG A 210 5.32 9.12 54.66
N PRO A 211 5.06 10.25 55.34
CA PRO A 211 3.71 10.63 55.76
C PRO A 211 2.96 11.44 54.69
N ALA A 212 1.63 11.36 54.75
CA ALA A 212 0.66 11.95 53.82
C ALA A 212 0.39 13.46 54.06
N PRO A 213 -0.05 14.22 53.04
CA PRO A 213 -0.57 15.57 53.21
C PRO A 213 -2.12 15.61 53.29
N GLU A 214 -2.63 16.57 54.07
CA GLU A 214 -4.05 16.89 54.32
C GLU A 214 -4.79 17.55 53.13
N PRO A 215 -6.14 17.52 53.11
CA PRO A 215 -6.95 18.05 52.01
C PRO A 215 -7.34 19.53 52.22
N ALA A 216 -7.44 20.28 51.12
CA ALA A 216 -7.92 21.67 51.09
C ALA A 216 -9.40 21.76 50.69
N GLU A 217 -10.12 22.65 51.38
CA GLU A 217 -11.54 22.96 51.28
C GLU A 217 -11.91 23.84 50.06
N VAL A 218 -13.18 23.78 49.68
CA VAL A 218 -13.83 24.54 48.59
C VAL A 218 -14.70 25.62 49.23
N GLU A 219 -14.60 26.88 48.79
CA GLU A 219 -15.55 27.94 49.12
C GLU A 219 -16.14 28.65 47.90
N ALA A 220 -17.36 29.12 48.10
CA ALA A 220 -18.36 29.48 47.09
C ALA A 220 -18.57 31.01 46.92
N MET A 221 -19.36 31.32 45.89
CA MET A 221 -19.90 32.59 45.40
C MET A 221 -20.25 33.69 46.42
N GLY A 222 -20.06 34.96 45.98
CA GLY A 222 -20.75 36.13 46.51
C GLY A 222 -20.99 37.22 45.44
N VAL A 223 -22.25 37.67 45.31
CA VAL A 223 -22.77 38.72 44.41
C VAL A 223 -22.84 40.06 45.16
N ALA A 224 -22.57 41.20 44.52
CA ALA A 224 -23.01 42.53 45.01
C ALA A 224 -23.16 43.60 43.92
N ALA A 225 -24.01 44.59 44.21
CA ALA A 225 -24.72 45.52 43.33
C ALA A 225 -23.97 46.82 42.93
N SER A 226 -24.51 47.48 41.90
CA SER A 226 -24.40 48.93 41.56
C SER A 226 -25.16 49.82 42.59
N PRO A 227 -25.12 51.19 42.60
CA PRO A 227 -24.86 52.14 41.49
C PRO A 227 -24.10 53.47 41.86
N ASN A 228 -23.83 54.37 40.89
CA ASN A 228 -24.26 55.80 40.92
C ASN A 228 -23.90 56.58 39.62
N VAL A 229 -24.77 57.51 39.23
CA VAL A 229 -24.68 58.40 38.05
C VAL A 229 -24.43 59.84 38.52
N GLY A 230 -23.54 60.57 37.86
CA GLY A 230 -23.39 62.02 37.94
C GLY A 230 -23.12 62.62 36.55
N PRO A 231 -23.61 63.83 36.22
CA PRO A 231 -23.53 64.37 34.86
C PRO A 231 -22.20 65.10 34.62
N ALA A 232 -21.58 64.86 33.45
CA ALA A 232 -20.40 65.60 32.97
C ALA A 232 -20.79 66.55 31.82
N PRO A 233 -20.11 67.70 31.66
CA PRO A 233 -20.44 68.71 30.67
C PRO A 233 -19.96 68.29 29.27
N VAL A 234 -20.65 68.77 28.24
CA VAL A 234 -20.36 68.51 26.82
C VAL A 234 -19.03 69.16 26.44
N SER A 235 -18.04 68.33 26.07
CA SER A 235 -16.72 68.75 25.58
C SER A 235 -16.65 68.67 24.05
N LEU A 236 -15.76 69.50 23.49
CA LEU A 236 -15.36 69.67 22.09
C LEU A 236 -14.75 68.40 21.45
N ALA A 237 -15.42 67.25 21.52
CA ALA A 237 -14.94 65.96 21.00
C ALA A 237 -14.92 65.85 19.45
N GLY A 238 -15.37 66.88 18.72
CA GLY A 238 -15.52 66.83 17.26
C GLY A 238 -14.25 67.06 16.45
N LEU A 239 -13.18 67.61 17.05
CA LEU A 239 -11.95 67.96 16.32
C LEU A 239 -10.80 66.95 16.51
N GLU A 240 -10.82 66.14 17.57
CA GLU A 240 -9.87 65.03 17.77
C GLU A 240 -10.16 63.84 16.83
N ALA A 241 -11.43 63.61 16.49
CA ALA A 241 -11.85 62.56 15.56
C ALA A 241 -11.30 62.73 14.12
N LEU A 242 -10.93 63.95 13.71
CA LEU A 242 -10.31 64.21 12.40
C LEU A 242 -8.80 63.95 12.38
N ALA A 243 -8.13 63.96 13.55
CA ALA A 243 -6.71 63.66 13.66
C ALA A 243 -6.40 62.16 13.70
N GLU A 244 -7.37 61.33 14.08
CA GLU A 244 -7.24 59.86 14.13
C GLU A 244 -7.52 59.17 12.78
N LEU A 245 -8.15 59.89 11.83
CA LEU A 245 -8.52 59.39 10.51
C LEU A 245 -7.34 58.83 9.69
N PRO A 246 -6.17 59.50 9.62
CA PRO A 246 -5.00 58.96 8.91
C PRO A 246 -4.45 57.68 9.55
N ALA A 247 -4.47 57.59 10.89
CA ALA A 247 -4.02 56.40 11.61
C ALA A 247 -4.98 55.23 11.38
N ALA A 248 -6.31 55.47 11.45
CA ALA A 248 -7.33 54.48 11.16
C ALA A 248 -7.27 53.99 9.70
N MET A 249 -7.03 54.89 8.73
CA MET A 249 -6.86 54.51 7.33
C MET A 249 -5.60 53.67 7.08
N SER A 250 -4.49 54.00 7.76
CA SER A 250 -3.26 53.19 7.69
C SER A 250 -3.47 51.79 8.28
N GLN A 251 -4.20 51.71 9.40
CA GLN A 251 -4.54 50.45 10.05
C GLN A 251 -5.46 49.59 9.18
N LEU A 252 -6.45 50.20 8.52
CA LEU A 252 -7.32 49.52 7.55
C LEU A 252 -6.53 49.03 6.32
N ALA A 253 -5.58 49.81 5.82
CA ALA A 253 -4.73 49.41 4.70
C ALA A 253 -3.83 48.21 5.06
N ALA A 254 -3.28 48.18 6.26
CA ALA A 254 -2.52 47.03 6.77
C ALA A 254 -3.41 45.79 6.90
N GLN A 255 -4.61 45.93 7.47
CA GLN A 255 -5.59 44.84 7.56
C GLN A 255 -6.02 44.30 6.19
N LEU A 256 -6.20 45.17 5.20
CA LEU A 256 -6.50 44.76 3.82
C LEU A 256 -5.32 44.01 3.17
N HIS A 257 -4.09 44.43 3.45
CA HIS A 257 -2.90 43.74 2.96
C HIS A 257 -2.77 42.34 3.56
N ASP A 258 -2.94 42.22 4.88
CA ASP A 258 -2.92 40.94 5.59
C ASP A 258 -4.04 40.01 5.10
N LEU A 259 -5.25 40.54 4.90
CA LEU A 259 -6.38 39.78 4.35
C LEU A 259 -6.08 39.29 2.93
N THR A 260 -5.48 40.12 2.09
CA THR A 260 -5.10 39.75 0.72
C THR A 260 -4.04 38.64 0.73
N GLY A 261 -3.05 38.75 1.63
CA GLY A 261 -2.04 37.69 1.84
C GLY A 261 -2.66 36.38 2.31
N ALA A 262 -3.57 36.44 3.27
CA ALA A 262 -4.29 35.27 3.78
C ALA A 262 -5.14 34.60 2.70
N VAL A 263 -5.85 35.37 1.87
CA VAL A 263 -6.63 34.86 0.73
C VAL A 263 -5.71 34.19 -0.30
N GLY A 264 -4.56 34.80 -0.64
CA GLY A 264 -3.57 34.20 -1.54
C GLY A 264 -2.99 32.88 -1.03
N HIS A 265 -2.72 32.80 0.28
CA HIS A 265 -2.32 31.54 0.91
C HIS A 265 -3.43 30.49 0.86
N LEU A 266 -4.67 30.87 1.15
CA LEU A 266 -5.83 29.97 1.10
C LEU A 266 -6.05 29.40 -0.32
N VAL A 267 -5.91 30.22 -1.36
CA VAL A 267 -5.98 29.78 -2.76
C VAL A 267 -4.90 28.74 -3.06
N THR A 268 -3.69 28.94 -2.56
CA THR A 268 -2.56 28.01 -2.75
C THR A 268 -2.83 26.68 -2.05
N VAL A 269 -3.28 26.71 -0.80
CA VAL A 269 -3.63 25.52 -0.02
C VAL A 269 -4.81 24.77 -0.65
N ASN A 270 -5.83 25.49 -1.14
CA ASN A 270 -6.97 24.87 -1.82
C ASN A 270 -6.56 24.19 -3.14
N ALA A 271 -5.63 24.77 -3.90
CA ALA A 271 -5.08 24.13 -5.10
C ALA A 271 -4.34 22.84 -4.75
N GLN A 272 -3.51 22.86 -3.70
CA GLN A 272 -2.80 21.67 -3.20
C GLN A 272 -3.76 20.58 -2.72
N LEU A 273 -4.80 20.94 -1.96
CA LEU A 273 -5.82 20.00 -1.51
C LEU A 273 -6.62 19.40 -2.67
N SER A 274 -6.96 20.20 -3.68
CA SER A 274 -7.70 19.73 -4.85
C SER A 274 -6.88 18.73 -5.66
N ASP A 275 -5.60 19.01 -5.85
CA ASP A 275 -4.63 18.11 -6.48
C ASP A 275 -4.49 16.80 -5.68
N GLU A 276 -4.39 16.90 -4.36
CA GLU A 276 -4.31 15.73 -3.47
C GLU A 276 -5.58 14.86 -3.52
N VAL A 277 -6.76 15.47 -3.55
CA VAL A 277 -8.03 14.75 -3.70
C VAL A 277 -8.11 14.06 -5.06
N ALA A 278 -7.68 14.71 -6.14
CA ALA A 278 -7.63 14.11 -7.47
C ALA A 278 -6.66 12.92 -7.52
N ARG A 279 -5.50 13.06 -6.87
CA ARG A 279 -4.51 11.98 -6.69
C ARG A 279 -5.12 10.77 -5.99
N LEU A 280 -5.73 11.00 -4.82
CA LEU A 280 -6.31 9.94 -4.00
C LEU A 280 -7.47 9.24 -4.70
N ARG A 281 -8.35 9.99 -5.39
CA ARG A 281 -9.44 9.40 -6.18
C ARG A 281 -8.92 8.49 -7.29
N THR A 282 -7.90 8.94 -8.01
CA THR A 282 -7.27 8.16 -9.08
C THR A 282 -6.62 6.89 -8.52
N ALA A 283 -5.86 7.01 -7.43
CA ALA A 283 -5.22 5.88 -6.78
C ALA A 283 -6.24 4.87 -6.22
N THR A 284 -7.33 5.35 -5.61
CA THR A 284 -8.41 4.48 -5.11
C THR A 284 -9.15 3.78 -6.25
N ALA A 285 -9.42 4.45 -7.37
CA ALA A 285 -10.03 3.83 -8.54
C ALA A 285 -9.17 2.68 -9.09
N ILE A 286 -7.85 2.89 -9.23
CA ILE A 286 -6.91 1.85 -9.69
C ILE A 286 -6.89 0.65 -8.74
N ARG A 287 -6.90 0.91 -7.42
CA ARG A 287 -6.94 -0.16 -6.41
C ARG A 287 -8.26 -0.92 -6.45
N ALA A 288 -9.39 -0.23 -6.61
CA ALA A 288 -10.70 -0.85 -6.69
C ALA A 288 -10.82 -1.78 -7.92
N THR A 289 -10.41 -1.32 -9.10
CA THR A 289 -10.41 -2.18 -10.30
C THR A 289 -9.45 -3.34 -10.16
N SER A 290 -8.30 -3.14 -9.51
CA SER A 290 -7.34 -4.22 -9.26
C SER A 290 -7.91 -5.28 -8.31
N ALA A 291 -8.67 -4.88 -7.29
CA ALA A 291 -9.37 -5.79 -6.38
C ALA A 291 -10.48 -6.57 -7.09
N GLN A 292 -11.33 -5.88 -7.88
CA GLN A 292 -12.39 -6.52 -8.67
C GLN A 292 -11.83 -7.52 -9.70
N ALA A 293 -10.71 -7.21 -10.35
CA ALA A 293 -10.05 -8.13 -11.27
C ALA A 293 -9.56 -9.41 -10.59
N VAL A 294 -9.11 -9.30 -9.33
CA VAL A 294 -8.71 -10.45 -8.50
C VAL A 294 -9.95 -11.26 -8.09
N GLU A 295 -11.03 -10.61 -7.66
CA GLU A 295 -12.31 -11.26 -7.33
C GLU A 295 -12.90 -12.04 -8.52
N ARG A 296 -13.02 -11.42 -9.71
CA ARG A 296 -13.50 -12.11 -10.93
C ARG A 296 -12.62 -13.31 -11.31
N ARG A 297 -11.32 -13.26 -10.99
CA ARG A 297 -10.40 -14.37 -11.24
C ARG A 297 -10.56 -15.48 -10.21
N LEU A 298 -10.77 -15.13 -8.94
CA LEU A 298 -11.14 -16.08 -7.88
C LEU A 298 -12.44 -16.78 -8.22
N GLU A 299 -13.48 -16.06 -8.64
CA GLU A 299 -14.77 -16.64 -9.05
C GLU A 299 -14.62 -17.63 -10.22
N ARG A 300 -13.79 -17.30 -11.23
CA ARG A 300 -13.48 -18.24 -12.33
C ARG A 300 -12.73 -19.47 -11.87
N ILE A 301 -11.79 -19.33 -10.94
CA ILE A 301 -11.06 -20.45 -10.36
C ILE A 301 -12.01 -21.31 -9.53
N GLU A 302 -12.85 -20.72 -8.69
CA GLU A 302 -13.89 -21.44 -7.93
C GLU A 302 -14.86 -22.18 -8.85
N ALA A 303 -15.29 -21.56 -9.95
CA ALA A 303 -16.14 -22.20 -10.94
C ALA A 303 -15.44 -23.39 -11.62
N ALA A 304 -14.15 -23.27 -11.95
CA ALA A 304 -13.35 -24.34 -12.53
C ALA A 304 -13.13 -25.50 -11.54
N VAL A 305 -12.88 -25.19 -10.26
CA VAL A 305 -12.70 -26.19 -9.19
C VAL A 305 -14.02 -26.92 -8.86
N ARG A 306 -15.16 -26.22 -8.91
CA ARG A 306 -16.48 -26.86 -8.72
C ARG A 306 -16.90 -27.77 -9.89
N HIS A 307 -16.24 -27.68 -11.05
CA HIS A 307 -16.52 -28.49 -12.23
C HIS A 307 -15.50 -29.60 -12.48
N GLU A 308 -14.77 -30.09 -11.46
CA GLU A 308 -14.07 -31.37 -11.63
C GLU A 308 -15.11 -32.47 -11.92
N PRO A 309 -15.08 -33.13 -13.10
CA PRO A 309 -15.90 -34.30 -13.33
C PRO A 309 -15.34 -35.39 -12.44
N THR A 310 -16.18 -35.90 -11.53
CA THR A 310 -15.93 -37.18 -10.88
C THR A 310 -15.93 -38.25 -11.96
N ASP A 311 -14.74 -38.57 -12.49
CA ASP A 311 -14.52 -39.70 -13.38
C ASP A 311 -14.78 -40.99 -12.60
N GLY A 312 -15.97 -41.55 -12.82
CA GLY A 312 -16.42 -42.82 -12.29
C GLY A 312 -17.35 -43.49 -13.28
N GLU A 313 -16.82 -44.51 -13.94
CA GLU A 313 -17.49 -45.57 -14.70
C GLU A 313 -17.85 -45.30 -16.17
N GLY A 314 -17.19 -46.07 -17.04
CA GLY A 314 -17.43 -46.07 -18.47
C GLY A 314 -18.82 -46.59 -18.82
N ALA A 315 -19.48 -45.86 -19.71
CA ALA A 315 -20.41 -46.43 -20.66
C ALA A 315 -20.27 -45.66 -21.98
N SER A 316 -20.01 -46.43 -23.03
CA SER A 316 -19.98 -46.01 -24.42
C SER A 316 -21.28 -45.31 -24.81
N GLY A 317 -21.15 -44.11 -25.36
CA GLY A 317 -22.22 -43.39 -26.03
C GLY A 317 -21.75 -41.99 -26.40
N THR A 318 -21.45 -41.76 -27.67
CA THR A 318 -21.32 -40.42 -28.24
C THR A 318 -22.68 -39.72 -28.26
N PRO A 319 -22.75 -38.46 -27.80
CA PRO A 319 -23.62 -37.49 -28.44
C PRO A 319 -22.84 -36.24 -28.87
N GLU A 320 -22.97 -35.91 -30.15
CA GLU A 320 -22.75 -34.57 -30.69
C GLU A 320 -23.79 -33.57 -30.13
N PRO A 321 -23.53 -32.25 -30.23
CA PRO A 321 -23.89 -31.28 -29.20
C PRO A 321 -25.27 -30.64 -29.42
N GLU A 322 -26.10 -30.55 -28.38
CA GLU A 322 -27.20 -29.58 -28.32
C GLU A 322 -26.76 -28.38 -27.48
N ALA A 323 -26.41 -27.32 -28.21
CA ALA A 323 -26.21 -25.99 -27.66
C ALA A 323 -27.55 -25.47 -27.12
N LEU A 324 -27.69 -25.45 -25.80
CA LEU A 324 -28.61 -24.58 -25.09
C LEU A 324 -27.79 -23.39 -24.59
N GLU A 325 -27.53 -22.44 -25.48
CA GLU A 325 -27.13 -21.10 -25.06
C GLU A 325 -28.37 -20.42 -24.48
N PRO A 326 -28.36 -19.95 -23.22
CA PRO A 326 -29.39 -19.04 -22.78
C PRO A 326 -29.22 -17.72 -23.54
N GLU A 327 -30.25 -17.34 -24.30
CA GLU A 327 -30.44 -15.97 -24.78
C GLU A 327 -30.42 -15.03 -23.56
N ILE A 328 -29.27 -14.41 -23.30
CA ILE A 328 -29.15 -13.27 -22.41
C ILE A 328 -29.21 -12.05 -23.33
N ASP A 329 -30.26 -11.24 -23.16
CA ASP A 329 -30.45 -9.96 -23.83
C ASP A 329 -29.13 -9.17 -23.87
N GLY A 330 -28.62 -8.96 -25.08
CA GLY A 330 -27.30 -8.38 -25.33
C GLY A 330 -27.25 -6.88 -25.08
N GLU A 331 -26.84 -6.49 -23.88
CA GLU A 331 -25.99 -5.30 -23.75
C GLU A 331 -24.61 -5.69 -24.31
N GLU A 332 -24.24 -5.12 -25.47
CA GLU A 332 -22.88 -5.28 -26.01
C GLU A 332 -21.89 -4.83 -24.93
N LEU A 333 -21.14 -5.78 -24.37
CA LEU A 333 -20.16 -5.50 -23.33
C LEU A 333 -19.11 -4.50 -23.88
N PRO A 334 -18.74 -3.46 -23.10
CA PRO A 334 -17.80 -2.46 -23.56
C PRO A 334 -16.46 -3.10 -23.92
N THR A 335 -15.93 -2.76 -25.08
CA THR A 335 -14.67 -3.30 -25.59
C THR A 335 -13.48 -2.43 -25.20
N LEU A 336 -12.25 -2.96 -25.34
CA LEU A 336 -11.05 -2.14 -25.14
C LEU A 336 -11.01 -0.94 -26.09
N LEU A 337 -11.50 -1.11 -27.32
CA LEU A 337 -11.60 -0.01 -28.29
C LEU A 337 -12.52 1.11 -27.79
N ASP A 338 -13.64 0.75 -27.17
CA ASP A 338 -14.58 1.74 -26.61
C ASP A 338 -13.94 2.55 -25.49
N ALA A 339 -13.18 1.90 -24.60
CA ALA A 339 -12.41 2.58 -23.56
C ALA A 339 -11.35 3.53 -24.13
N VAL A 340 -10.65 3.12 -25.20
CA VAL A 340 -9.64 3.95 -25.88
C VAL A 340 -10.29 5.15 -26.56
N ARG A 341 -11.41 4.98 -27.26
CA ARG A 341 -12.16 6.08 -27.90
C ARG A 341 -12.75 7.04 -26.90
N GLN A 342 -13.30 6.52 -25.80
CA GLN A 342 -13.79 7.34 -24.71
C GLN A 342 -12.65 8.20 -24.14
N ALA A 343 -11.48 7.60 -23.88
CA ALA A 343 -10.31 8.34 -23.41
C ALA A 343 -9.81 9.38 -24.44
N ALA A 344 -9.85 9.06 -25.74
CA ALA A 344 -9.48 9.99 -26.81
C ALA A 344 -10.37 11.23 -26.81
N SER A 345 -11.66 11.06 -26.55
CA SER A 345 -12.64 12.16 -26.48
C SER A 345 -12.57 12.92 -25.14
N GLU A 346 -12.55 12.21 -24.01
CA GLU A 346 -12.69 12.81 -22.68
C GLU A 346 -11.39 13.47 -22.20
N TYR A 347 -10.25 12.95 -22.62
CA TYR A 347 -8.93 13.39 -22.19
C TYR A 347 -8.10 13.98 -23.34
N SER A 348 -8.76 14.53 -24.38
CA SER A 348 -8.08 15.09 -25.56
C SER A 348 -7.12 16.24 -25.25
N ASP A 349 -7.31 16.89 -24.09
CA ASP A 349 -6.44 17.94 -23.54
C ASP A 349 -5.14 17.39 -22.94
N ALA A 350 -5.12 16.10 -22.59
CA ALA A 350 -4.02 15.47 -21.86
C ALA A 350 -3.36 14.32 -22.64
N LEU A 351 -4.12 13.64 -23.49
CA LEU A 351 -3.70 12.50 -24.30
C LEU A 351 -3.95 12.79 -25.78
N LEU A 352 -2.96 12.48 -26.60
CA LEU A 352 -3.10 12.38 -28.05
C LEU A 352 -3.08 10.89 -28.41
N ILE A 353 -4.26 10.31 -28.60
CA ILE A 353 -4.40 8.90 -29.00
C ILE A 353 -4.33 8.80 -30.52
N LEU A 354 -3.39 8.00 -31.02
CA LEU A 354 -3.19 7.81 -32.47
C LEU A 354 -4.11 6.72 -33.03
N ASP A 355 -4.39 6.77 -34.33
CA ASP A 355 -5.19 5.75 -35.04
C ASP A 355 -4.59 4.34 -34.87
N SER A 356 -3.26 4.24 -34.78
CA SER A 356 -2.57 2.98 -34.50
C SER A 356 -2.89 2.41 -33.11
N ALA A 357 -3.13 3.28 -32.12
CA ALA A 357 -3.54 2.85 -30.78
C ALA A 357 -4.97 2.29 -30.81
N GLU A 358 -5.90 2.94 -31.51
CA GLU A 358 -7.25 2.40 -31.74
C GLU A 358 -7.23 1.07 -32.48
N ALA A 359 -6.47 0.97 -33.57
CA ALA A 359 -6.33 -0.27 -34.33
C ALA A 359 -5.80 -1.41 -33.46
N SER A 360 -4.74 -1.16 -32.68
CA SER A 360 -4.16 -2.15 -31.79
C SER A 360 -5.10 -2.57 -30.64
N ALA A 361 -5.97 -1.66 -30.20
CA ALA A 361 -6.97 -1.93 -29.17
C ALA A 361 -8.11 -2.79 -29.71
N ALA A 362 -8.55 -2.54 -30.95
CA ALA A 362 -9.57 -3.35 -31.63
C ALA A 362 -9.15 -4.81 -31.79
N ASP A 363 -7.86 -5.06 -32.05
CA ASP A 363 -7.28 -6.39 -32.24
C ASP A 363 -6.87 -7.08 -30.92
N SER A 364 -7.08 -6.43 -29.77
CA SER A 364 -6.61 -6.92 -28.47
C SER A 364 -7.66 -7.81 -27.78
N PRO A 365 -7.29 -9.02 -27.33
CA PRO A 365 -8.21 -9.90 -26.61
C PRO A 365 -8.31 -9.56 -25.11
N PHE A 366 -7.87 -8.38 -24.68
CA PHE A 366 -7.78 -8.00 -23.27
C PHE A 366 -9.17 -7.83 -22.66
N GLU A 367 -9.43 -8.53 -21.55
CA GLU A 367 -10.79 -8.67 -21.00
C GLU A 367 -11.14 -7.59 -19.94
N ASP A 368 -10.15 -7.00 -19.27
CA ASP A 368 -10.38 -6.11 -18.12
C ASP A 368 -10.48 -4.63 -18.55
N VAL A 369 -11.54 -4.33 -19.31
CA VAL A 369 -11.75 -3.01 -19.95
C VAL A 369 -11.83 -1.87 -18.93
N ASP A 370 -12.49 -2.09 -17.79
CA ASP A 370 -12.59 -1.11 -16.69
C ASP A 370 -11.20 -0.67 -16.22
N ARG A 371 -10.29 -1.63 -16.05
CA ARG A 371 -8.93 -1.36 -15.63
C ARG A 371 -8.14 -0.59 -16.69
N ALA A 372 -8.35 -0.89 -17.97
CA ALA A 372 -7.72 -0.11 -19.05
C ALA A 372 -8.21 1.35 -19.04
N ALA A 373 -9.52 1.58 -18.87
CA ALA A 373 -10.11 2.91 -18.80
C ALA A 373 -9.55 3.72 -17.62
N VAL A 374 -9.49 3.14 -16.41
CA VAL A 374 -8.92 3.79 -15.23
C VAL A 374 -7.43 4.10 -15.40
N VAL A 375 -6.67 3.23 -16.07
CA VAL A 375 -5.26 3.50 -16.37
C VAL A 375 -5.11 4.65 -17.38
N LEU A 376 -5.96 4.74 -18.40
CA LEU A 376 -5.96 5.86 -19.34
C LEU A 376 -6.32 7.18 -18.64
N GLN A 377 -7.31 7.17 -17.74
CA GLN A 377 -7.63 8.32 -16.89
C GLN A 377 -6.43 8.75 -16.03
N ALA A 378 -5.73 7.79 -15.43
CA ALA A 378 -4.54 8.07 -14.64
C ALA A 378 -3.39 8.65 -15.49
N MET A 379 -3.21 8.17 -16.73
CA MET A 379 -2.27 8.78 -17.68
C MET A 379 -2.64 10.23 -17.97
N ALA A 380 -3.92 10.53 -18.19
CA ALA A 380 -4.39 11.89 -18.42
C ALA A 380 -4.10 12.79 -17.22
N TYR A 381 -4.36 12.32 -16.00
CA TYR A 381 -4.04 13.04 -14.76
C TYR A 381 -2.54 13.36 -14.65
N VAL A 382 -1.66 12.38 -14.88
CA VAL A 382 -0.21 12.59 -14.83
C VAL A 382 0.26 13.54 -15.93
N SER A 383 -0.32 13.45 -17.13
CA SER A 383 -0.03 14.35 -18.24
C SER A 383 -0.39 15.80 -17.88
N ARG A 384 -1.59 16.08 -17.35
CA ARG A 384 -2.01 17.44 -16.94
C ARG A 384 -1.06 18.03 -15.91
N ARG A 385 -0.74 17.27 -14.85
CA ARG A 385 0.23 17.71 -13.83
C ARG A 385 1.59 18.06 -14.42
N ARG A 386 2.03 17.32 -15.44
CA ARG A 386 3.27 17.64 -16.14
C ARG A 386 3.15 18.94 -16.94
N GLN A 387 2.06 19.13 -17.68
CA GLN A 387 1.82 20.34 -18.48
C GLN A 387 1.81 21.61 -17.61
N GLU A 388 1.25 21.51 -16.41
CA GLU A 388 1.18 22.59 -15.43
C GLU A 388 2.51 22.81 -14.66
N GLY A 389 3.53 21.97 -14.90
CA GLY A 389 4.78 22.00 -14.14
C GLY A 389 4.67 21.49 -12.70
N GLY A 390 3.51 20.95 -12.32
CA GLY A 390 3.17 20.47 -10.98
C GLY A 390 3.54 19.01 -10.69
N LEU A 391 4.33 18.36 -11.55
CA LEU A 391 4.71 16.95 -11.33
C LEU A 391 5.64 16.78 -10.11
N GLY A 392 6.56 17.73 -9.88
CA GLY A 392 7.49 17.74 -8.73
C GLY A 392 8.48 16.57 -8.63
N THR A 393 8.21 15.46 -9.33
CA THR A 393 8.96 14.22 -9.36
C THR A 393 9.15 13.72 -10.80
N GLY A 394 9.87 12.61 -10.99
CA GLY A 394 9.98 11.96 -12.29
C GLY A 394 8.73 11.14 -12.63
N LEU A 395 8.44 10.93 -13.93
CA LEU A 395 7.27 10.17 -14.39
C LEU A 395 7.10 8.79 -13.74
N ARG A 396 8.21 8.08 -13.50
CA ARG A 396 8.16 6.79 -12.80
C ARG A 396 7.58 6.93 -11.40
N ALA A 397 8.02 7.91 -10.63
CA ALA A 397 7.52 8.13 -9.28
C ALA A 397 6.03 8.52 -9.32
N ALA A 398 5.65 9.42 -10.22
CA ALA A 398 4.26 9.85 -10.38
C ALA A 398 3.30 8.68 -10.71
N PHE A 399 3.69 7.78 -11.61
CA PHE A 399 2.88 6.58 -11.90
C PHE A 399 2.92 5.55 -10.76
N GLN A 400 4.06 5.41 -10.08
CA GLN A 400 4.21 4.49 -8.95
C GLN A 400 3.35 4.91 -7.76
N GLU A 401 3.20 6.20 -7.48
CA GLU A 401 2.28 6.73 -6.47
C GLU A 401 0.82 6.33 -6.73
N LEU A 402 0.46 6.18 -8.00
CA LEU A 402 -0.86 5.72 -8.44
C LEU A 402 -0.97 4.18 -8.47
N GLY A 403 0.12 3.45 -8.19
CA GLY A 403 0.15 1.98 -8.25
C GLY A 403 0.25 1.41 -9.67
N ILE A 404 0.76 2.19 -10.63
CA ILE A 404 0.88 1.80 -12.05
C ILE A 404 2.33 1.37 -12.37
N ASP A 405 2.51 0.21 -13.00
CA ASP A 405 3.84 -0.25 -13.50
C ASP A 405 4.22 0.54 -14.76
N TYR A 406 5.09 1.54 -14.58
CA TYR A 406 5.65 2.36 -15.64
C TYR A 406 7.08 1.96 -16.01
N ARG A 407 7.33 1.86 -17.31
CA ARG A 407 8.63 1.52 -17.91
C ARG A 407 9.06 2.58 -18.91
N GLY A 408 10.12 3.31 -18.58
CA GLY A 408 10.60 4.41 -19.40
C GLY A 408 11.52 4.03 -20.57
N GLN A 409 11.83 2.74 -20.75
CA GLN A 409 12.64 2.24 -21.86
C GLN A 409 12.21 0.84 -22.28
N ILE A 410 12.50 0.52 -23.55
CA ILE A 410 12.40 -0.82 -24.11
C ILE A 410 13.56 -1.71 -23.63
N ALA A 411 13.38 -3.03 -23.66
CA ALA A 411 14.42 -3.96 -23.24
C ALA A 411 15.70 -3.83 -24.10
N LYS A 412 16.87 -3.85 -23.46
CA LYS A 412 18.19 -3.77 -24.15
C LYS A 412 18.41 -4.90 -25.17
N THR A 413 17.73 -6.02 -24.97
CA THR A 413 17.76 -7.21 -25.84
C THR A 413 16.95 -7.05 -27.13
N THR A 414 16.16 -5.97 -27.27
CA THR A 414 15.35 -5.72 -28.46
C THR A 414 16.24 -5.39 -29.65
N SER A 415 16.17 -6.23 -30.69
CA SER A 415 16.99 -6.06 -31.90
C SER A 415 16.65 -4.75 -32.62
N GLN A 416 17.61 -4.19 -33.37
CA GLN A 416 17.42 -2.92 -34.09
C GLN A 416 16.26 -2.97 -35.11
N LYS A 417 15.98 -4.14 -35.70
CA LYS A 417 14.85 -4.34 -36.61
C LYS A 417 13.49 -4.26 -35.90
N LEU A 418 13.42 -4.71 -34.64
CA LEU A 418 12.19 -4.67 -33.83
C LEU A 418 11.93 -3.30 -33.19
N ARG A 419 12.92 -2.39 -33.20
CA ARG A 419 12.75 -1.03 -32.67
C ARG A 419 11.82 -0.17 -33.52
N GLN A 420 11.65 -0.48 -34.79
CA GLN A 420 10.72 0.21 -35.69
C GLN A 420 9.25 0.02 -35.26
N GLN A 421 8.94 -1.00 -34.46
CA GLN A 421 7.58 -1.23 -33.95
C GLN A 421 7.12 -0.17 -32.93
N TYR A 422 8.04 0.68 -32.46
CA TYR A 422 7.77 1.73 -31.49
C TYR A 422 7.62 3.10 -32.17
N ASP A 423 7.77 3.19 -33.48
CA ASP A 423 7.62 4.41 -34.25
C ASP A 423 6.20 4.46 -34.84
N PHE A 424 5.45 5.51 -34.49
CA PHE A 424 4.06 5.69 -34.89
C PHE A 424 3.88 7.04 -35.57
N VAL A 425 3.03 7.10 -36.60
CA VAL A 425 2.79 8.33 -37.35
C VAL A 425 1.60 9.07 -36.74
N GLY A 426 1.81 10.33 -36.38
CA GLY A 426 0.77 11.24 -35.92
C GLY A 426 -0.16 11.71 -37.04
N PRO A 427 -1.33 12.27 -36.71
CA PRO A 427 -2.28 12.80 -37.70
C PRO A 427 -1.72 13.99 -38.50
N ASP A 428 -0.68 14.64 -37.99
CA ASP A 428 0.11 15.69 -38.65
C ASP A 428 1.21 15.15 -39.58
N GLY A 429 1.35 13.82 -39.67
CA GLY A 429 2.40 13.14 -40.43
C GLY A 429 3.76 13.12 -39.75
N VAL A 430 3.83 13.46 -38.45
CA VAL A 430 5.07 13.45 -37.67
C VAL A 430 5.29 12.08 -37.03
N ASP A 431 6.52 11.57 -37.10
CA ASP A 431 6.89 10.32 -36.44
C ASP A 431 7.09 10.52 -34.92
N HIS A 432 6.45 9.65 -34.15
CA HIS A 432 6.52 9.60 -32.69
C HIS A 432 7.08 8.26 -32.22
N THR A 433 8.30 8.30 -31.67
CA THR A 433 8.93 7.13 -31.06
C THR A 433 8.43 6.93 -29.61
N CYS A 434 7.63 5.90 -29.39
CA CYS A 434 6.95 5.58 -28.13
C CYS A 434 7.64 4.44 -27.38
N HIS A 435 8.79 4.72 -26.75
CA HIS A 435 9.53 3.73 -25.95
C HIS A 435 8.99 3.55 -24.52
N GLU A 436 8.26 4.54 -24.03
CA GLU A 436 7.68 4.54 -22.69
C GLU A 436 6.41 3.69 -22.70
N HIS A 437 6.18 2.92 -21.65
CA HIS A 437 4.97 2.10 -21.58
C HIS A 437 4.49 1.81 -20.18
N ILE A 438 3.17 1.64 -20.07
CA ILE A 438 2.51 1.10 -18.90
C ILE A 438 2.27 -0.39 -19.09
N ALA A 439 2.50 -1.15 -18.03
CA ALA A 439 2.32 -2.58 -17.98
C ALA A 439 1.14 -2.97 -17.08
N ILE A 440 0.10 -3.57 -17.66
CA ILE A 440 -0.97 -4.24 -16.93
C ILE A 440 -0.78 -5.74 -17.09
N GLY A 441 -0.74 -6.46 -15.97
CA GLY A 441 -0.50 -7.89 -15.96
C GLY A 441 0.95 -8.31 -16.26
N SER A 442 1.31 -9.47 -15.70
CA SER A 442 2.64 -10.09 -15.79
C SER A 442 2.61 -11.45 -16.51
N THR A 443 1.44 -11.89 -16.98
CA THR A 443 1.25 -13.14 -17.71
C THR A 443 1.64 -12.99 -19.18
N TYR A 444 1.89 -14.12 -19.85
CA TYR A 444 2.05 -14.19 -21.30
C TYR A 444 0.71 -14.33 -22.04
N ASP A 445 -0.39 -14.55 -21.32
CA ASP A 445 -1.74 -14.62 -21.89
C ASP A 445 -2.21 -13.19 -22.25
N PRO A 446 -2.46 -12.89 -23.53
CA PRO A 446 -2.84 -11.55 -23.99
C PRO A 446 -4.21 -11.10 -23.45
N ARG A 447 -5.04 -12.01 -22.93
CA ARG A 447 -6.33 -11.66 -22.29
C ARG A 447 -6.17 -10.92 -20.97
N TYR A 448 -5.03 -11.11 -20.30
CA TYR A 448 -4.73 -10.53 -18.99
C TYR A 448 -3.48 -9.65 -18.99
N CYS A 449 -2.90 -9.40 -20.16
CA CYS A 449 -1.66 -8.66 -20.32
C CYS A 449 -1.85 -7.54 -21.34
N LEU A 450 -1.84 -6.29 -20.86
CA LEU A 450 -1.94 -5.08 -21.68
C LEU A 450 -0.67 -4.26 -21.58
N ARG A 451 -0.30 -3.64 -22.69
CA ARG A 451 0.77 -2.66 -22.78
C ARG A 451 0.24 -1.43 -23.49
N ILE A 452 0.46 -0.27 -22.88
CA ILE A 452 0.13 1.03 -23.46
C ILE A 452 1.46 1.72 -23.76
N TYR A 453 1.84 1.81 -25.03
CA TYR A 453 3.06 2.50 -25.45
C TYR A 453 2.75 3.95 -25.79
N PHE A 454 3.58 4.84 -25.25
CA PHE A 454 3.43 6.26 -25.42
C PHE A 454 4.78 6.98 -25.41
N THR A 455 4.74 8.28 -25.70
CA THR A 455 5.85 9.19 -25.45
C THR A 455 5.35 10.43 -24.72
N SER A 456 6.05 10.78 -23.65
CA SER A 456 5.89 12.03 -22.91
C SER A 456 6.76 13.15 -23.46
N ARG A 457 7.51 12.89 -24.54
CA ARG A 457 8.61 13.75 -25.03
C ARG A 457 8.47 14.08 -26.51
N ALA A 458 7.26 13.94 -27.05
CA ALA A 458 6.97 14.35 -28.41
C ALA A 458 7.34 15.84 -28.60
N PRO A 459 8.10 16.19 -29.64
CA PRO A 459 8.46 17.58 -29.92
C PRO A 459 7.20 18.43 -30.08
N SER A 460 7.15 19.59 -29.43
CA SER A 460 6.05 20.56 -29.53
C SER A 460 4.66 20.03 -29.11
N GLU A 461 4.59 18.84 -28.52
CA GLU A 461 3.34 18.25 -28.05
C GLU A 461 3.39 18.11 -26.52
N PRO A 462 2.63 18.93 -25.78
CA PRO A 462 2.61 18.88 -24.32
C PRO A 462 1.93 17.63 -23.75
N ARG A 463 1.03 17.00 -24.52
CA ARG A 463 0.27 15.80 -24.15
C ARG A 463 1.13 14.54 -24.21
N PHE A 464 0.61 13.46 -23.65
CA PHE A 464 1.18 12.13 -23.92
C PHE A 464 0.65 11.63 -25.25
N VAL A 465 1.56 11.27 -26.17
CA VAL A 465 1.19 10.68 -27.45
C VAL A 465 1.16 9.17 -27.29
N VAL A 466 -0.02 8.56 -27.46
CA VAL A 466 -0.26 7.13 -27.27
C VAL A 466 -0.29 6.46 -28.63
N GLY A 467 0.72 5.62 -28.91
CA GLY A 467 0.88 4.96 -30.21
C GLY A 467 0.31 3.55 -30.29
N HIS A 468 0.19 2.84 -29.15
CA HIS A 468 -0.29 1.46 -29.10
C HIS A 468 -0.96 1.15 -27.76
N VAL A 469 -2.11 0.48 -27.79
CA VAL A 469 -2.85 0.00 -26.62
C VAL A 469 -3.30 -1.43 -26.89
N GLY A 470 -2.59 -2.41 -26.36
CA GLY A 470 -2.91 -3.81 -26.68
C GLY A 470 -1.86 -4.79 -26.21
N ARG A 471 -1.62 -5.81 -27.03
CA ARG A 471 -0.61 -6.84 -26.78
C ARG A 471 0.79 -6.24 -26.60
N HIS A 472 1.64 -6.94 -25.87
CA HIS A 472 3.05 -6.59 -25.76
C HIS A 472 3.75 -6.70 -27.13
N LEU A 473 4.47 -5.64 -27.53
CA LEU A 473 5.24 -5.65 -28.77
C LEU A 473 6.39 -6.67 -28.68
N THR A 474 6.82 -7.17 -29.84
CA THR A 474 7.74 -8.31 -29.89
C THR A 474 9.16 -7.86 -29.53
N VAL A 475 9.76 -8.51 -28.52
CA VAL A 475 11.10 -8.18 -28.01
C VAL A 475 12.19 -9.16 -28.42
N MET A 476 11.82 -10.34 -28.94
CA MET A 476 12.74 -11.35 -29.49
C MET A 476 12.15 -11.94 -30.76
N THR A 477 12.97 -12.11 -31.81
CA THR A 477 12.63 -12.99 -32.93
C THR A 477 12.61 -14.42 -32.42
N SER A 478 11.45 -15.08 -32.48
CA SER A 478 11.36 -16.53 -32.32
C SER A 478 12.24 -17.18 -33.39
N THR A 479 13.31 -17.85 -32.95
CA THR A 479 14.11 -18.75 -33.81
C THR A 479 13.42 -20.07 -33.99
#